data_AF-A0A4R1HJP4-F1
#
_entry.id   AF-A0A4R1HJP4-F1
#
_cell.length_a   1.000
_cell.length_b   1.000
_cell.length_c   1.000
_cell.angle_alpha   90.00
_cell.angle_beta   90.00
_cell.angle_gamma   90.00
#
_symmetry.space_group_name_H-M   'P 1'
#
loop_
_entity.id
_entity.type
_entity.pdbx_description
1 polymer ?
#
loop_
_entity_poly.entity_id
_entity_poly.type
_entity_poly.pdbx_seq_one_letter_code
_entity_poly.pdbx_strand_id
1 'polypeptide(L)'
;MKFAFVLAASLALSGCVTGEKAHFKPTAGQEAIVRDGNAAIVSKKPRSIVLVGPAKREMVPGGRPVYVVAAYNDGPDSTLLAISNITVEQMAGGEPIGDLKVFTYEDLLREEQARQVMAAILVGVAAGANAASANNAGYYNSQSTIYTPRGTATVYTSGYSPAAASIARSNAAYENAAMTAAVVERGQQNLAVLENQVLKDNTIMPGEWIGGQVHIAPPSNNEAGKEYRITVVVGADVHQIDVAQRPSGS
;
A
#
# COMPACT_ATOMS: atom_id res chain seq x y z
N MET A 1 -32.77 14.54 23.81
CA MET A 1 -31.49 15.16 23.40
C MET A 1 -30.33 14.49 24.14
N LYS A 2 -29.89 13.30 23.74
CA LYS A 2 -28.76 12.58 24.38
C LYS A 2 -27.87 11.80 23.40
N PHE A 3 -28.07 11.93 22.08
CA PHE A 3 -27.34 11.17 21.06
C PHE A 3 -26.32 11.99 20.25
N ALA A 4 -26.12 13.28 20.57
CA ALA A 4 -25.23 14.16 19.79
C ALA A 4 -23.74 14.10 20.21
N PHE A 5 -23.37 13.34 21.24
CA PHE A 5 -22.02 13.36 21.80
C PHE A 5 -21.06 12.28 21.29
N VAL A 6 -21.52 11.31 20.50
CA VAL A 6 -20.67 10.19 20.06
C VAL A 6 -19.91 10.49 18.75
N LEU A 7 -20.39 11.41 17.91
CA LEU A 7 -19.73 11.73 16.63
C LEU A 7 -18.57 12.75 16.77
N ALA A 8 -18.49 13.48 17.89
CA ALA A 8 -17.46 14.49 18.12
C ALA A 8 -16.15 13.91 18.72
N ALA A 9 -16.18 12.69 19.26
CA ALA A 9 -15.01 12.07 19.88
C ALA A 9 -14.08 11.36 18.86
N SER A 10 -14.56 11.04 17.66
CA SER A 10 -13.76 10.38 16.61
C SER A 10 -12.93 11.35 15.74
N LEU A 11 -13.13 12.67 15.86
CA LEU A 11 -12.35 13.67 15.13
C LEU A 11 -11.09 14.14 15.89
N ALA A 12 -11.02 13.89 17.22
CA ALA A 12 -9.93 14.38 18.08
C ALA A 12 -8.72 13.43 18.19
N LEU A 13 -8.75 12.25 17.58
CA LEU A 13 -7.64 11.29 17.54
C LEU A 13 -6.93 11.25 16.18
N SER A 14 -7.14 12.27 15.34
CA SER A 14 -6.31 12.52 14.16
C SER A 14 -4.94 13.06 14.61
N GLY A 15 -4.21 12.28 15.41
CA GLY A 15 -2.79 12.53 15.63
C GLY A 15 -2.15 12.58 14.25
N CYS A 16 -1.43 13.66 13.95
CA CYS A 16 -0.63 13.74 12.73
C CYS A 16 0.17 12.44 12.63
N VAL A 17 -0.18 11.59 11.67
CA VAL A 17 0.65 10.43 11.33
C VAL A 17 1.89 11.02 10.67
N THR A 18 2.89 11.36 11.49
CA THR A 18 4.18 11.79 11.00
C THR A 18 4.79 10.59 10.27
N GLY A 19 5.00 10.71 8.96
CA GLY A 19 5.64 9.67 8.15
C GLY A 19 7.05 9.35 8.66
N GLU A 20 7.68 8.32 8.12
CA GLU A 20 9.08 7.98 8.43
C GLU A 20 9.99 8.28 7.23
N LYS A 21 11.24 8.64 7.46
CA LYS A 21 12.26 8.91 6.43
C LYS A 21 13.45 7.99 6.60
N ALA A 22 14.02 7.57 5.47
CA ALA A 22 15.26 6.81 5.43
C ALA A 22 16.46 7.76 5.52
N HIS A 23 17.40 7.44 6.41
CA HIS A 23 18.69 8.10 6.55
C HIS A 23 19.79 7.07 6.32
N PHE A 24 20.64 7.33 5.34
CA PHE A 24 21.75 6.43 5.00
C PHE A 24 22.99 6.77 5.85
N LYS A 25 23.70 5.74 6.31
CA LYS A 25 24.97 5.85 7.03
C LYS A 25 26.11 5.43 6.09
N PRO A 26 26.69 6.34 5.29
CA PRO A 26 27.69 5.98 4.29
C PRO A 26 28.97 5.43 4.93
N THR A 27 29.48 4.33 4.37
CA THR A 27 30.80 3.76 4.70
C THR A 27 31.84 4.09 3.62
N ALA A 28 33.07 3.58 3.76
CA ALA A 28 34.10 3.75 2.74
C ALA A 28 33.63 3.26 1.35
N GLY A 29 33.84 4.09 0.32
CA GLY A 29 33.37 3.83 -1.04
C GLY A 29 31.87 4.11 -1.25
N GLN A 30 31.22 4.82 -0.33
CA GLN A 30 29.83 5.24 -0.46
C GLN A 30 29.68 6.75 -0.35
N GLU A 31 28.67 7.27 -1.06
CA GLU A 31 28.31 8.67 -1.06
C GLU A 31 26.80 8.80 -0.85
N ALA A 32 26.40 9.47 0.23
CA ALA A 32 25.02 9.85 0.44
C ALA A 32 24.71 11.08 -0.41
N ILE A 33 23.70 10.97 -1.28
CA ILE A 33 23.28 12.03 -2.20
C ILE A 33 21.80 12.37 -1.98
N VAL A 34 21.36 13.49 -2.54
CA VAL A 34 19.95 13.82 -2.64
C VAL A 34 19.58 13.89 -4.12
N ARG A 35 18.60 13.08 -4.53
CA ARG A 35 18.09 13.04 -5.90
C ARG A 35 16.59 13.27 -5.88
N ASP A 36 16.12 14.28 -6.61
CA ASP A 36 14.71 14.66 -6.69
C ASP A 36 14.06 14.90 -5.31
N GLY A 37 14.84 15.44 -4.37
CA GLY A 37 14.40 15.70 -2.99
C GLY A 37 14.34 14.47 -2.07
N ASN A 38 14.74 13.30 -2.57
CA ASN A 38 14.85 12.07 -1.78
C ASN A 38 16.33 11.78 -1.45
N ALA A 39 16.59 11.39 -0.21
CA ALA A 39 17.91 10.85 0.14
C ALA A 39 18.16 9.57 -0.65
N ALA A 40 19.37 9.37 -1.13
CA ALA A 40 19.82 8.14 -1.75
C ALA A 40 21.29 7.91 -1.38
N ILE A 41 21.79 6.71 -1.63
CA ILE A 41 23.18 6.37 -1.46
C ILE A 41 23.70 5.71 -2.71
N VAL A 42 24.91 6.10 -3.11
CA VAL A 42 25.68 5.47 -4.17
C VAL A 42 26.82 4.72 -3.52
N SER A 43 26.93 3.43 -3.80
CA SER A 43 28.04 2.59 -3.37
C SER A 43 28.85 2.15 -4.58
N LYS A 44 30.12 2.53 -4.63
CA LYS A 44 31.04 2.18 -5.72
C LYS A 44 32.00 1.09 -5.26
N LYS A 45 32.10 0.03 -6.06
CA LYS A 45 33.01 -1.10 -5.90
C LYS A 45 33.79 -1.30 -7.20
N PRO A 46 34.81 -2.18 -7.24
CA PRO A 46 35.71 -2.29 -8.39
C PRO A 46 35.04 -2.67 -9.72
N ARG A 47 33.93 -3.42 -9.71
CA ARG A 47 33.22 -3.93 -10.89
C ARG A 47 31.74 -3.54 -10.92
N SER A 48 31.21 -2.89 -9.90
CA SER A 48 29.83 -2.41 -9.90
C SER A 48 29.60 -1.12 -9.12
N ILE A 49 28.52 -0.44 -9.48
CA ILE A 49 27.97 0.69 -8.74
C ILE A 49 26.53 0.35 -8.37
N VAL A 50 26.17 0.51 -7.10
CA VAL A 50 24.79 0.31 -6.62
C VAL A 50 24.25 1.63 -6.10
N LEU A 51 23.06 2.01 -6.57
CA LEU A 51 22.28 3.13 -6.07
C LEU A 51 21.08 2.57 -5.30
N VAL A 52 20.89 3.05 -4.07
CA VAL A 52 19.71 2.75 -3.25
C VAL A 52 19.05 4.04 -2.79
N GLY A 53 17.74 4.15 -2.98
CA GLY A 53 16.94 5.27 -2.50
C GLY A 53 15.53 4.79 -2.13
N PRO A 54 14.80 5.47 -1.23
CA PRO A 54 13.44 5.09 -0.92
C PRO A 54 12.54 5.40 -2.12
N ALA A 55 11.58 4.52 -2.43
CA ALA A 55 10.65 4.71 -3.55
C ALA A 55 9.64 5.85 -3.30
N LYS A 56 9.48 6.27 -2.03
CA LYS A 56 8.68 7.42 -1.61
C LYS A 56 9.48 8.25 -0.62
N ARG A 57 9.27 9.57 -0.65
CA ARG A 57 9.90 10.53 0.26
C ARG A 57 9.60 10.25 1.73
N GLU A 58 8.38 9.81 2.00
CA GLU A 58 7.91 9.45 3.34
C GLU A 58 7.30 8.05 3.31
N MET A 59 7.67 7.26 4.29
CA MET A 59 7.20 5.91 4.51
C MET A 59 6.04 5.95 5.51
N VAL A 60 5.09 5.03 5.32
CA VAL A 60 4.00 4.86 6.29
C VAL A 60 4.59 4.22 7.56
N PRO A 61 4.39 4.81 8.75
CA PRO A 61 4.89 4.21 9.98
C PRO A 61 4.34 2.79 10.19
N GLY A 62 5.24 1.84 10.43
CA GLY A 62 4.89 0.40 10.56
C GLY A 62 4.47 -0.26 9.24
N GLY A 63 4.41 0.50 8.15
CA GLY A 63 4.22 -0.01 6.80
C GLY A 63 5.49 -0.61 6.23
N ARG A 64 5.31 -1.29 5.11
CA ARG A 64 6.37 -1.92 4.31
C ARG A 64 7.29 -0.84 3.71
N PRO A 65 8.58 -0.76 4.08
CA PRO A 65 9.52 0.09 3.37
C PRO A 65 9.78 -0.45 1.96
N VAL A 66 9.89 0.48 1.00
CA VAL A 66 10.15 0.18 -0.41
C VAL A 66 11.33 1.02 -0.86
N TYR A 67 12.33 0.35 -1.44
CA TYR A 67 13.54 0.98 -1.96
C TYR A 67 13.65 0.75 -3.46
N VAL A 68 14.05 1.77 -4.21
CA VAL A 68 14.61 1.57 -5.55
C VAL A 68 16.06 1.16 -5.38
N VAL A 69 16.39 -0.02 -5.91
CA VAL A 69 17.75 -0.53 -6.03
C VAL A 69 18.09 -0.57 -7.50
N ALA A 70 19.17 0.09 -7.89
CA ALA A 70 19.71 0.02 -9.24
C ALA A 70 21.19 -0.35 -9.17
N ALA A 71 21.62 -1.25 -10.05
CA ALA A 71 23.00 -1.64 -10.19
C ALA A 71 23.50 -1.32 -11.61
N TYR A 72 24.76 -0.93 -11.66
CA TYR A 72 25.54 -0.73 -12.87
C TYR A 72 26.68 -1.73 -12.89
N ASN A 73 26.88 -2.36 -14.05
CA ASN A 73 28.01 -3.24 -14.26
C ASN A 73 29.17 -2.47 -14.89
N ASP A 74 30.20 -2.19 -14.09
CA ASP A 74 31.45 -1.55 -14.53
C ASP A 74 32.51 -2.60 -14.94
N GLY A 75 32.18 -3.89 -14.83
CA GLY A 75 33.03 -5.00 -15.21
C GLY A 75 32.94 -5.38 -16.69
N PRO A 76 33.95 -6.09 -17.22
CA PRO A 76 33.96 -6.56 -18.61
C PRO A 76 32.98 -7.71 -18.94
N ASP A 77 32.47 -8.41 -17.93
CA ASP A 77 31.61 -9.60 -18.09
C ASP A 77 30.18 -9.30 -17.63
N SER A 78 29.18 -9.93 -18.25
CA SER A 78 27.79 -9.86 -17.79
C SER A 78 27.64 -10.44 -16.38
N THR A 79 26.77 -9.86 -15.56
CA THR A 79 26.52 -10.32 -14.19
C THR A 79 25.03 -10.42 -13.88
N LEU A 80 24.64 -11.24 -12.91
CA LEU A 80 23.25 -11.39 -12.49
C LEU A 80 22.93 -10.43 -11.33
N LEU A 81 21.90 -9.62 -11.49
CA LEU A 81 21.19 -8.98 -10.40
C LEU A 81 19.88 -9.74 -10.17
N ALA A 82 19.89 -10.60 -9.16
CA ALA A 82 18.73 -11.36 -8.73
C ALA A 82 18.19 -10.82 -7.40
N ILE A 83 16.89 -10.98 -7.16
CA ILE A 83 16.29 -10.62 -5.88
C ILE A 83 16.89 -11.43 -4.72
N SER A 84 17.31 -12.67 -4.99
CA SER A 84 18.00 -13.53 -4.03
C SER A 84 19.37 -13.01 -3.59
N ASN A 85 19.96 -12.09 -4.36
CA ASN A 85 21.23 -11.45 -4.05
C ASN A 85 21.04 -10.20 -3.17
N ILE A 86 19.80 -9.87 -2.81
CA ILE A 86 19.45 -8.77 -1.93
C ILE A 86 18.97 -9.35 -0.61
N THR A 87 19.76 -9.15 0.44
CA THR A 87 19.40 -9.52 1.81
C THR A 87 19.23 -8.28 2.65
N VAL A 88 18.36 -8.36 3.66
CA VAL A 88 18.15 -7.24 4.58
C VAL A 88 18.15 -7.78 5.99
N GLU A 89 19.05 -7.26 6.81
CA GLU A 89 19.21 -7.63 8.21
C GLU A 89 18.77 -6.46 9.07
N GLN A 90 17.93 -6.71 10.06
CA GLN A 90 17.63 -5.72 11.07
C GLN A 90 18.83 -5.56 11.99
N MET A 91 19.20 -4.32 12.30
CA MET A 91 20.38 -3.99 13.10
C MET A 91 19.98 -3.40 14.46
N ALA A 92 20.74 -3.74 15.51
CA ALA A 92 20.70 -3.06 16.80
C ALA A 92 22.13 -2.86 17.30
N GLY A 93 22.53 -1.60 17.55
CA GLY A 93 23.89 -1.30 18.03
C GLY A 93 25.00 -1.73 17.06
N GLY A 94 24.70 -1.88 15.77
CA GLY A 94 25.66 -2.32 14.74
C GLY A 94 25.72 -3.83 14.51
N GLU A 95 24.98 -4.63 15.28
CA GLU A 95 24.90 -6.09 15.14
C GLU A 95 23.56 -6.52 14.53
N PRO A 96 23.54 -7.58 13.70
CA PRO A 96 22.30 -8.13 13.14
C PRO A 96 21.49 -8.84 14.23
N ILE A 97 20.20 -8.51 14.32
CA ILE A 97 19.26 -9.11 15.29
C ILE A 97 18.18 -9.98 14.64
N GLY A 98 18.15 -10.04 13.31
CA GLY A 98 17.26 -10.91 12.55
C GLY A 98 17.10 -10.49 11.10
N ASP A 99 16.60 -11.38 10.26
CA ASP A 99 16.39 -11.13 8.84
C ASP A 99 15.04 -10.46 8.58
N LEU A 100 15.05 -9.45 7.72
CA LEU A 100 13.83 -8.86 7.15
C LEU A 100 13.56 -9.50 5.80
N LYS A 101 12.38 -10.10 5.66
CA LYS A 101 11.96 -10.71 4.39
C LYS A 101 12.00 -9.68 3.26
N VAL A 102 12.73 -9.99 2.20
CA VAL A 102 12.65 -9.32 0.90
C VAL A 102 11.58 -10.03 0.07
N PHE A 103 10.63 -9.28 -0.45
CA PHE A 103 9.47 -9.82 -1.16
C PHE A 103 9.77 -9.88 -2.65
N THR A 104 9.59 -11.06 -3.23
CA THR A 104 9.73 -11.26 -4.67
C THR A 104 8.50 -10.75 -5.41
N TYR A 105 8.61 -10.65 -6.73
CA TYR A 105 7.47 -10.33 -7.59
C TYR A 105 6.31 -11.31 -7.37
N GLU A 106 6.59 -12.61 -7.25
CA GLU A 106 5.57 -13.65 -7.07
C GLU A 106 4.87 -13.54 -5.71
N ASP A 107 5.60 -13.13 -4.67
CA ASP A 107 5.01 -12.87 -3.35
C ASP A 107 4.03 -11.70 -3.41
N LEU A 108 4.43 -10.60 -4.05
CA LEU A 108 3.58 -9.42 -4.21
C LEU A 108 2.39 -9.68 -5.15
N LEU A 109 2.60 -10.46 -6.20
CA LEU A 109 1.54 -10.91 -7.11
C LEU A 109 0.50 -11.75 -6.36
N ARG A 110 0.94 -12.70 -5.53
CA ARG A 110 0.04 -13.54 -4.72
C ARG A 110 -0.72 -12.71 -3.69
N GLU A 111 -0.06 -11.73 -3.05
CA GLU A 111 -0.70 -10.79 -2.13
C GLU A 111 -1.78 -9.97 -2.84
N GLU A 112 -1.50 -9.44 -4.04
CA GLU A 112 -2.45 -8.65 -4.82
C GLU A 112 -3.61 -9.50 -5.34
N GLN A 113 -3.36 -10.73 -5.80
CA GLN A 113 -4.42 -11.67 -6.18
C GLN A 113 -5.35 -11.98 -5.01
N ALA A 114 -4.79 -12.26 -3.83
CA ALA A 114 -5.57 -12.48 -2.61
C ALA A 114 -6.40 -11.23 -2.25
N ARG A 115 -5.81 -10.04 -2.39
CA ARG A 115 -6.50 -8.76 -2.18
C ARG A 115 -7.66 -8.57 -3.15
N GLN A 116 -7.49 -8.91 -4.43
CA GLN A 116 -8.55 -8.83 -5.43
C GLN A 116 -9.70 -9.81 -5.15
N VAL A 117 -9.38 -11.05 -4.72
CA VAL A 117 -10.40 -12.03 -4.30
C VAL A 117 -11.20 -11.49 -3.11
N MET A 118 -10.53 -10.95 -2.10
CA MET A 118 -11.21 -10.35 -0.95
C MET A 118 -12.05 -9.13 -1.33
N ALA A 119 -11.55 -8.27 -2.22
CA ALA A 119 -12.29 -7.14 -2.73
C ALA A 119 -13.55 -7.57 -3.50
N ALA A 120 -13.45 -8.62 -4.33
CA ALA A 120 -14.58 -9.18 -5.06
C ALA A 120 -15.64 -9.77 -4.11
N ILE A 121 -15.23 -10.47 -3.05
CA ILE A 121 -16.14 -10.96 -2.01
C ILE A 121 -16.87 -9.78 -1.35
N LEU A 122 -16.14 -8.73 -0.96
CA LEU A 122 -16.72 -7.56 -0.33
C LEU A 122 -17.71 -6.83 -1.25
N VAL A 123 -17.36 -6.66 -2.53
CA VAL A 123 -18.27 -6.08 -3.53
C VAL A 123 -19.49 -6.96 -3.73
N GLY A 124 -19.35 -8.29 -3.77
CA GLY A 124 -20.48 -9.21 -3.86
C GLY A 124 -21.45 -9.09 -2.68
N VAL A 125 -20.91 -8.98 -1.46
CA VAL A 125 -21.70 -8.75 -0.25
C VAL A 125 -22.39 -7.38 -0.28
N ALA A 126 -21.66 -6.32 -0.64
CA ALA A 126 -22.21 -4.97 -0.77
C ALA A 126 -23.30 -4.91 -1.84
N ALA A 127 -23.09 -5.55 -2.98
CA ALA A 127 -24.05 -5.63 -4.07
C ALA A 127 -25.34 -6.36 -3.65
N GLY A 128 -25.22 -7.46 -2.91
CA GLY A 128 -26.35 -8.18 -2.32
C GLY A 128 -27.13 -7.32 -1.31
N ALA A 129 -26.42 -6.59 -0.43
CA ALA A 129 -27.04 -5.67 0.52
C ALA A 129 -27.76 -4.50 -0.18
N ASN A 130 -27.15 -3.92 -1.21
CA ASN A 130 -27.76 -2.87 -2.04
C ASN A 130 -28.99 -3.37 -2.80
N ALA A 131 -28.96 -4.61 -3.32
CA ALA A 131 -30.12 -5.20 -3.96
C ALA A 131 -31.26 -5.46 -2.96
N ALA A 132 -30.95 -5.93 -1.75
CA ALA A 132 -31.93 -6.14 -0.69
C ALA A 132 -32.55 -4.81 -0.20
N SER A 133 -31.73 -3.77 0.00
CA SER A 133 -32.22 -2.44 0.39
C SER A 133 -33.08 -1.82 -0.71
N ALA A 134 -32.68 -1.94 -1.97
CA ALA A 134 -33.46 -1.48 -3.12
C ALA A 134 -34.81 -2.21 -3.26
N ASN A 135 -34.86 -3.51 -2.97
CA ASN A 135 -36.11 -4.27 -2.96
C ASN A 135 -37.08 -3.78 -1.85
N ASN A 136 -36.54 -3.35 -0.71
CA ASN A 136 -37.35 -2.81 0.38
C ASN A 136 -37.77 -1.34 0.17
N ALA A 137 -37.05 -0.57 -0.65
CA ALA A 137 -37.34 0.84 -0.93
C ALA A 137 -38.68 1.08 -1.67
N GLY A 138 -39.28 0.04 -2.23
CA GLY A 138 -40.62 0.10 -2.83
C GLY A 138 -41.76 0.20 -1.80
N TYR A 139 -41.52 -0.18 -0.54
CA TYR A 139 -42.52 -0.15 0.51
C TYR A 139 -42.53 1.21 1.20
N TYR A 140 -43.72 1.77 1.42
CA TYR A 140 -43.90 3.01 2.16
C TYR A 140 -44.96 2.83 3.24
N ASN A 141 -44.80 3.59 4.33
CA ASN A 141 -45.77 3.69 5.40
C ASN A 141 -46.00 5.17 5.68
N SER A 142 -47.26 5.61 5.66
CA SER A 142 -47.67 6.99 5.91
C SER A 142 -48.67 7.04 7.05
N GLN A 143 -48.46 7.97 7.97
CA GLN A 143 -49.40 8.25 9.06
C GLN A 143 -50.13 9.54 8.71
N SER A 144 -51.46 9.46 8.58
CA SER A 144 -52.32 10.58 8.25
C SER A 144 -53.28 10.86 9.39
N THR A 145 -53.40 12.12 9.82
CA THR A 145 -54.39 12.53 10.83
C THR A 145 -55.62 13.08 10.13
N ILE A 146 -56.77 12.49 10.40
CA ILE A 146 -58.06 12.89 9.85
C ILE A 146 -58.86 13.57 10.95
N TYR A 147 -59.38 14.75 10.67
CA TYR A 147 -60.24 15.49 11.60
C TYR A 147 -61.70 15.12 11.34
N THR A 148 -62.36 14.56 12.34
CA THR A 148 -63.79 14.20 12.27
C THR A 148 -64.59 15.08 13.23
N PRO A 149 -65.93 15.23 13.04
CA PRO A 149 -66.78 15.97 13.96
C PRO A 149 -66.77 15.47 15.42
N ARG A 150 -66.21 14.28 15.69
CA ARG A 150 -66.07 13.67 17.03
C ARG A 150 -64.63 13.68 17.58
N GLY A 151 -63.66 14.27 16.88
CA GLY A 151 -62.25 14.32 17.28
C GLY A 151 -61.26 13.97 16.16
N THR A 152 -59.97 13.98 16.47
CA THR A 152 -58.89 13.56 15.57
C THR A 152 -58.70 12.05 15.57
N ALA A 153 -58.60 11.44 14.39
CA ALA A 153 -58.28 10.03 14.21
C ALA A 153 -56.97 9.89 13.42
N THR A 154 -56.09 9.02 13.87
CA THR A 154 -54.83 8.71 13.17
C THR A 154 -55.01 7.47 12.32
N VAL A 155 -54.71 7.56 11.03
CA VAL A 155 -54.78 6.47 10.06
C VAL A 155 -53.38 6.12 9.57
N TYR A 156 -53.07 4.83 9.60
CA TYR A 156 -51.83 4.28 9.06
C TYR A 156 -52.13 3.70 7.67
N THR A 157 -51.43 4.20 6.66
CA THR A 157 -51.51 3.70 5.28
C THR A 157 -50.17 3.09 4.91
N SER A 158 -50.13 1.79 4.66
CA SER A 158 -48.97 1.13 4.07
C SER A 158 -49.26 0.77 2.62
N GLY A 159 -48.23 0.75 1.79
CA GLY A 159 -48.37 0.42 0.39
C GLY A 159 -47.05 0.05 -0.27
N TYR A 160 -47.16 -0.40 -1.52
CA TYR A 160 -46.03 -0.71 -2.37
C TYR A 160 -46.10 0.17 -3.62
N SER A 161 -45.00 0.84 -3.94
CA SER A 161 -44.83 1.62 -5.16
C SER A 161 -43.91 0.87 -6.12
N PRO A 162 -44.46 0.24 -7.18
CA PRO A 162 -43.65 -0.44 -8.19
C PRO A 162 -42.67 0.50 -8.90
N ALA A 163 -43.05 1.77 -9.10
CA ALA A 163 -42.19 2.78 -9.71
C ALA A 163 -40.99 3.12 -8.82
N ALA A 164 -41.21 3.34 -7.52
CA ALA A 164 -40.12 3.58 -6.57
C ALA A 164 -39.19 2.36 -6.46
N ALA A 165 -39.75 1.15 -6.41
CA ALA A 165 -38.98 -0.09 -6.42
C ALA A 165 -38.15 -0.27 -7.69
N SER A 166 -38.70 0.08 -8.86
CA SER A 166 -37.99 0.00 -10.13
C SER A 166 -36.82 0.98 -10.18
N ILE A 167 -37.02 2.23 -9.75
CA ILE A 167 -35.96 3.25 -9.70
C ILE A 167 -34.86 2.81 -8.71
N ALA A 168 -35.23 2.34 -7.52
CA ALA A 168 -34.27 1.88 -6.52
C ALA A 168 -33.43 0.70 -7.04
N ARG A 169 -34.05 -0.28 -7.71
CA ARG A 169 -33.33 -1.41 -8.32
C ARG A 169 -32.39 -0.96 -9.44
N SER A 170 -32.81 -0.02 -10.29
CA SER A 170 -31.96 0.53 -11.34
C SER A 170 -30.74 1.27 -10.78
N ASN A 171 -30.93 2.08 -9.73
CA ASN A 171 -29.84 2.78 -9.07
C ASN A 171 -28.87 1.79 -8.41
N ALA A 172 -29.39 0.80 -7.68
CA ALA A 172 -28.55 -0.24 -7.07
C ALA A 172 -27.77 -1.06 -8.12
N ALA A 173 -28.38 -1.37 -9.27
CA ALA A 173 -27.68 -2.04 -10.36
C ALA A 173 -26.54 -1.19 -10.92
N TYR A 174 -26.78 0.12 -11.10
CA TYR A 174 -25.75 1.06 -11.55
C TYR A 174 -24.61 1.21 -10.54
N GLU A 175 -24.92 1.38 -9.25
CA GLU A 175 -23.92 1.46 -8.18
C GLU A 175 -23.10 0.17 -8.07
N ASN A 176 -23.75 -0.99 -8.13
CA ASN A 176 -23.07 -2.29 -8.10
C ASN A 176 -22.14 -2.48 -9.30
N ALA A 177 -22.57 -2.06 -10.51
CA ALA A 177 -21.74 -2.10 -11.70
C ALA A 177 -20.52 -1.17 -11.57
N ALA A 178 -20.71 0.05 -11.05
CA ALA A 178 -19.64 1.01 -10.82
C ALA A 178 -18.62 0.51 -9.78
N MET A 179 -19.09 -0.05 -8.65
CA MET A 179 -18.22 -0.66 -7.64
C MET A 179 -17.39 -1.82 -8.21
N THR A 180 -18.03 -2.69 -9.00
CA THR A 180 -17.37 -3.83 -9.64
C THR A 180 -16.30 -3.35 -10.61
N ALA A 181 -16.63 -2.39 -11.48
CA ALA A 181 -15.67 -1.81 -12.43
C ALA A 181 -14.47 -1.18 -11.71
N ALA A 182 -14.70 -0.43 -10.63
CA ALA A 182 -13.63 0.21 -9.87
C ALA A 182 -12.67 -0.79 -9.20
N VAL A 183 -13.17 -1.95 -8.74
CA VAL A 183 -12.31 -3.01 -8.18
C VAL A 183 -11.46 -3.67 -9.27
N VAL A 184 -12.06 -3.97 -10.43
CA VAL A 184 -11.32 -4.56 -11.56
C VAL A 184 -10.24 -3.60 -12.05
N GLU A 185 -10.59 -2.33 -12.27
CA GLU A 185 -9.65 -1.31 -12.75
C GLU A 185 -8.49 -1.13 -11.77
N ARG A 186 -8.77 -0.98 -10.48
CA ARG A 186 -7.73 -0.85 -9.45
C ARG A 186 -6.84 -2.08 -9.39
N GLY A 187 -7.42 -3.28 -9.52
CA GLY A 187 -6.65 -4.53 -9.59
C GLY A 187 -5.69 -4.57 -10.78
N GLN A 188 -6.16 -4.19 -11.96
CA GLN A 188 -5.32 -4.13 -13.17
C GLN A 188 -4.21 -3.08 -13.05
N GLN A 189 -4.52 -1.89 -12.52
CA GLN A 189 -3.53 -0.84 -12.28
C GLN A 189 -2.44 -1.30 -11.30
N ASN A 190 -2.84 -1.93 -10.19
CA ASN A 190 -1.88 -2.45 -9.20
C ASN A 190 -0.96 -3.51 -9.81
N LEU A 191 -1.50 -4.45 -10.58
CA LEU A 191 -0.70 -5.49 -11.26
C LEU A 191 0.27 -4.88 -12.28
N ALA A 192 -0.16 -3.90 -13.07
CA ALA A 192 0.70 -3.21 -14.02
C ALA A 192 1.84 -2.44 -13.31
N VAL A 193 1.57 -1.85 -12.14
CA VAL A 193 2.59 -1.20 -11.31
C VAL A 193 3.60 -2.22 -10.82
N LEU A 194 3.15 -3.37 -10.29
CA LEU A 194 4.05 -4.43 -9.83
C LEU A 194 4.95 -4.95 -10.97
N GLU A 195 4.36 -5.21 -12.15
CA GLU A 195 5.07 -5.73 -13.32
C GLU A 195 6.21 -4.81 -13.79
N ASN A 196 5.96 -3.50 -13.75
CA ASN A 196 6.89 -2.50 -14.28
C ASN A 196 7.89 -1.99 -13.25
N GLN A 197 7.55 -2.03 -11.96
CA GLN A 197 8.35 -1.38 -10.93
C GLN A 197 9.12 -2.35 -10.06
N VAL A 198 8.62 -3.56 -9.79
CA VAL A 198 9.29 -4.51 -8.88
C VAL A 198 10.54 -5.08 -9.55
N LEU A 199 11.63 -5.16 -8.78
CA LEU A 199 12.86 -5.78 -9.25
C LEU A 199 12.63 -7.27 -9.55
N LYS A 200 12.97 -7.65 -10.78
CA LYS A 200 13.02 -9.03 -11.26
C LYS A 200 14.47 -9.45 -11.47
N ASP A 201 14.70 -10.73 -11.61
CA ASP A 201 16.03 -11.25 -11.94
C ASP A 201 16.42 -10.80 -13.35
N ASN A 202 17.56 -10.14 -13.46
CA ASN A 202 18.05 -9.59 -14.72
C ASN A 202 19.56 -9.80 -14.85
N THR A 203 20.00 -10.14 -16.05
CA THR A 203 21.41 -10.07 -16.42
C THR A 203 21.75 -8.64 -16.79
N ILE A 204 22.76 -8.08 -16.14
CA ILE A 204 23.29 -6.74 -16.41
C ILE A 204 24.50 -6.87 -17.33
N MET A 205 24.40 -6.30 -18.52
CA MET A 205 25.51 -6.23 -19.49
C MET A 205 26.57 -5.20 -19.05
N PRO A 206 27.82 -5.34 -19.49
CA PRO A 206 28.84 -4.31 -19.27
C PRO A 206 28.35 -2.92 -19.72
N GLY A 207 28.43 -1.93 -18.83
CA GLY A 207 27.97 -0.56 -19.09
C GLY A 207 26.46 -0.34 -18.97
N GLU A 208 25.70 -1.34 -18.52
CA GLU A 208 24.25 -1.25 -18.36
C GLU A 208 23.83 -0.89 -16.93
N TRP A 209 22.76 -0.10 -16.81
CA TRP A 209 22.03 0.12 -15.56
C TRP A 209 20.74 -0.71 -15.57
N ILE A 210 20.54 -1.52 -14.54
CA ILE A 210 19.27 -2.20 -14.27
C ILE A 210 18.84 -1.92 -12.84
N GLY A 211 17.54 -1.73 -12.62
CA GLY A 211 17.01 -1.53 -11.29
C GLY A 211 15.52 -1.74 -11.18
N GLY A 212 15.03 -1.69 -9.95
CA GLY A 212 13.63 -1.88 -9.62
C GLY A 212 13.38 -1.63 -8.13
N GLN A 213 12.12 -1.72 -7.75
CA GLN A 213 11.64 -1.60 -6.39
C GLN A 213 11.81 -2.91 -5.65
N VAL A 214 12.37 -2.81 -4.46
CA VAL A 214 12.58 -3.87 -3.50
C VAL A 214 11.69 -3.60 -2.30
N HIS A 215 10.83 -4.57 -2.01
CA HIS A 215 9.85 -4.53 -0.95
C HIS A 215 10.36 -5.31 0.25
N ILE A 216 10.49 -4.67 1.40
CA ILE A 216 11.10 -5.28 2.59
C ILE A 216 10.06 -5.37 3.70
N ALA A 217 10.10 -6.42 4.51
CA ALA A 217 9.27 -6.51 5.72
C ALA A 217 9.46 -5.26 6.60
N PRO A 218 8.40 -4.77 7.27
CA PRO A 218 8.52 -3.63 8.18
C PRO A 218 9.53 -3.96 9.30
N PRO A 219 10.54 -3.11 9.53
CA PRO A 219 11.48 -3.31 10.62
C PRO A 219 10.75 -3.15 11.96
N SER A 220 11.10 -3.99 12.94
CA SER A 220 10.60 -3.80 14.30
C SER A 220 11.24 -2.56 14.92
N ASN A 221 10.53 -1.88 15.82
CA ASN A 221 11.14 -0.80 16.60
C ASN A 221 11.98 -1.43 17.72
N ASN A 222 13.28 -1.13 17.78
CA ASN A 222 14.15 -1.55 18.88
C ASN A 222 14.64 -0.34 19.68
N GLU A 223 15.42 -0.58 20.75
CA GLU A 223 15.95 0.48 21.62
C GLU A 223 16.83 1.50 20.86
N ALA A 224 17.48 1.08 19.77
CA ALA A 224 18.28 1.92 18.87
C ALA A 224 17.45 2.53 17.71
N GLY A 225 16.14 2.26 17.65
CA GLY A 225 15.23 2.69 16.59
C GLY A 225 15.01 1.63 15.51
N LYS A 226 14.72 2.07 14.29
CA LYS A 226 14.52 1.18 13.13
C LYS A 226 15.76 1.23 12.25
N GLU A 227 16.74 0.40 12.55
CA GLU A 227 17.96 0.29 11.77
C GLU A 227 18.03 -1.05 11.05
N TYR A 228 18.54 -1.04 9.82
CA TYR A 228 18.72 -2.24 9.02
C TYR A 228 19.84 -2.05 7.98
N ARG A 229 20.43 -3.17 7.58
CA ARG A 229 21.46 -3.25 6.54
C ARG A 229 20.88 -3.89 5.30
N ILE A 230 20.92 -3.19 4.19
CA ILE A 230 20.60 -3.74 2.86
C ILE A 230 21.91 -4.20 2.25
N THR A 231 22.04 -5.50 1.98
CA THR A 231 23.19 -6.07 1.29
C THR A 231 22.77 -6.43 -0.13
N VAL A 232 23.48 -5.89 -1.13
CA VAL A 232 23.26 -6.16 -2.55
C VAL A 232 24.53 -6.78 -3.13
N VAL A 233 24.42 -8.00 -3.64
CA VAL A 233 25.52 -8.69 -4.32
C VAL A 233 25.39 -8.55 -5.83
N VAL A 234 26.42 -8.00 -6.47
CA VAL A 234 26.48 -7.80 -7.92
C VAL A 234 27.76 -8.46 -8.44
N GLY A 235 27.64 -9.68 -8.96
CA GLY A 235 28.81 -10.49 -9.32
C GLY A 235 29.67 -10.81 -8.10
N ALA A 236 30.94 -10.36 -8.12
CA ALA A 236 31.87 -10.53 -7.00
C ALA A 236 31.80 -9.40 -5.95
N ASP A 237 31.13 -8.29 -6.28
CA ASP A 237 31.08 -7.11 -5.44
C ASP A 237 29.92 -7.19 -4.45
N VAL A 238 30.22 -6.89 -3.18
CA VAL A 238 29.23 -6.84 -2.10
C VAL A 238 29.05 -5.40 -1.64
N HIS A 239 27.83 -4.89 -1.75
CA HIS A 239 27.44 -3.55 -1.31
C HIS A 239 26.60 -3.66 -0.05
N GLN A 240 27.13 -3.20 1.09
CA GLN A 240 26.42 -3.16 2.37
C GLN A 240 26.00 -1.74 2.71
N ILE A 241 24.71 -1.50 2.86
CA ILE A 241 24.13 -0.16 3.00
C ILE A 241 23.36 -0.10 4.31
N ASP A 242 23.85 0.69 5.25
CA ASP A 242 23.21 0.88 6.55
C ASP A 242 22.18 2.00 6.48
N VAL A 243 20.96 1.69 6.93
CA VAL A 243 19.82 2.60 6.89
C VAL A 243 19.21 2.74 8.28
N ALA A 244 18.92 3.97 8.67
CA ALA A 244 18.11 4.30 9.84
C ALA A 244 16.80 4.95 9.39
N GLN A 245 15.67 4.38 9.81
CA GLN A 245 14.34 4.89 9.56
C GLN A 245 13.86 5.70 10.77
N ARG A 246 13.56 6.98 10.57
CA ARG A 246 13.22 7.92 11.65
C ARG A 246 11.94 8.70 11.37
N PRO A 247 11.23 9.20 12.39
CA PRO A 247 10.07 10.06 12.19
C PRO A 247 10.40 11.30 11.34
N SER A 248 9.49 11.69 10.46
CA SER A 248 9.61 12.88 9.62
C SER A 248 9.55 14.11 10.53
N GLY A 249 10.67 14.83 10.65
CA GLY A 249 10.79 16.02 11.51
C GLY A 249 11.76 15.88 12.68
N SER A 250 12.39 14.70 12.86
CA SER A 250 13.54 14.51 13.77
C SER A 250 14.86 14.94 13.14
#